data_AF-A0A2N2FGN8-F1
#
_entry.id   AF-A0A2N2FGN8-F1
#
_cell.length_a   1.000
_cell.length_b   1.000
_cell.length_c   1.000
_cell.angle_alpha   90.00
_cell.angle_beta   90.00
_cell.angle_gamma   90.00
#
_symmetry.space_group_name_H-M   'P 1'
#
loop_
_entity.id
_entity.type
_entity.pdbx_description
1 polymer ?
#
loop_
_entity_poly.entity_id
_entity_poly.type
_entity_poly.pdbx_seq_one_letter_code
_entity_poly.pdbx_strand_id
1 'polypeptide(L)'
;MVFCVLALGLLLLAGCRGPVEDLVGDYESERVDLSPARLTLRTDGGGSLTVGAEEAPFRWEVREEGRVVLHTRQGGTISGRQGRGVLELDLPGVGRETFRKTTK
;
A
#
# COMPACT_ATOMS: atom_id res chain seq x y z
N MET A 1 15.12 24.51 -34.88
CA MET A 1 15.00 23.04 -34.81
C MET A 1 15.65 22.41 -33.58
N VAL A 2 16.60 23.05 -32.89
CA VAL A 2 17.25 22.49 -31.67
C VAL A 2 16.39 22.65 -30.40
N PHE A 3 15.61 23.74 -30.31
CA PHE A 3 14.76 24.02 -29.14
C PHE A 3 13.58 23.03 -28.95
N CYS A 4 13.04 22.46 -30.03
CA CYS A 4 11.93 21.49 -29.92
C CYS A 4 12.37 20.14 -29.31
N VAL A 5 13.63 19.74 -29.53
CA VAL A 5 14.15 18.46 -29.02
C VAL A 5 14.40 18.53 -27.52
N LEU A 6 14.83 19.69 -27.01
CA LEU A 6 15.06 19.89 -25.57
C LEU A 6 13.75 19.90 -24.76
N ALA A 7 12.68 20.47 -25.33
CA ALA A 7 11.36 20.51 -24.68
C ALA A 7 10.70 19.12 -24.60
N LEU A 8 10.91 18.27 -25.61
CA LEU A 8 10.35 16.91 -25.62
C LEU A 8 11.05 15.96 -24.64
N GLY A 9 12.33 16.21 -24.33
CA GLY A 9 13.09 15.44 -23.32
C GLY A 9 12.67 15.72 -21.88
N LEU A 10 12.19 16.93 -21.56
CA LEU A 10 11.75 17.28 -20.20
C LEU A 10 10.36 16.72 -19.82
N LEU A 11 9.50 16.46 -20.81
CA LEU A 11 8.15 15.91 -20.57
C LEU A 11 8.15 14.42 -20.19
N LEU A 12 9.23 13.68 -20.48
CA LEU A 12 9.37 12.27 -20.09
C LEU A 12 9.84 12.07 -18.64
N LEU A 13 10.29 13.13 -17.97
CA LEU A 13 10.71 13.10 -16.57
C LEU A 13 9.58 13.49 -15.59
N ALA A 14 8.42 13.93 -16.09
CA ALA A 14 7.18 14.05 -15.31
C ALA A 14 6.50 12.67 -15.14
N GLY A 15 7.30 11.62 -15.01
CA GLY A 15 6.86 10.25 -14.81
C GLY A 15 6.12 10.10 -13.49
N CYS A 16 4.80 10.16 -13.58
CA CYS A 16 3.84 9.40 -12.79
C CYS A 16 4.18 9.22 -11.31
N ARG A 17 3.92 10.24 -10.49
CA ARG A 17 3.46 9.99 -9.11
C ARG A 17 2.11 9.28 -9.19
N GLY A 18 2.15 7.97 -9.35
CA GLY A 18 0.97 7.12 -9.49
C GLY A 18 0.31 6.88 -8.13
N PRO A 19 -0.98 6.48 -8.09
CA PRO A 19 -1.67 6.09 -6.85
C PRO A 19 -0.89 5.04 -6.03
N VAL A 20 -0.14 4.19 -6.74
CA VAL A 20 0.72 3.15 -6.17
C VAL A 20 1.85 3.74 -5.33
N GLU A 21 2.52 4.81 -5.79
CA GLU A 21 3.65 5.41 -5.05
C GLU A 21 3.19 6.07 -3.75
N ASP A 22 1.98 6.65 -3.74
CA ASP A 22 1.41 7.25 -2.53
C ASP A 22 1.05 6.21 -1.46
N LEU A 23 0.78 4.95 -1.87
CA LEU A 23 0.50 3.83 -0.99
C LEU A 23 1.75 3.18 -0.39
N VAL A 24 2.90 3.31 -1.04
CA VAL A 24 4.15 2.72 -0.54
C VAL A 24 4.54 3.37 0.79
N GLY A 25 4.91 2.53 1.76
CA GLY A 25 5.36 2.95 3.08
C GLY A 25 4.95 1.99 4.18
N ASP A 26 5.24 2.40 5.41
CA ASP A 26 4.92 1.67 6.63
C ASP A 26 3.66 2.23 7.27
N TYR A 27 2.85 1.35 7.84
CA TYR A 27 1.60 1.66 8.50
C TYR A 27 1.48 0.89 9.81
N GLU A 28 0.76 1.48 10.76
CA GLU A 28 0.44 0.87 12.04
C GLU A 28 -1.08 0.83 12.25
N SER A 29 -1.57 -0.24 12.86
CA SER A 29 -2.98 -0.34 13.25
C SER A 29 -3.35 0.75 14.25
N GLU A 30 -4.50 1.39 14.05
CA GLU A 30 -5.05 2.33 15.04
C GLU A 30 -5.62 1.61 16.26
N ARG A 31 -5.99 0.34 16.11
CA ARG A 31 -6.53 -0.51 17.17
C ARG A 31 -5.38 -1.21 17.91
N VAL A 32 -5.36 -1.01 19.23
CA VAL A 32 -4.38 -1.58 20.17
C VAL A 32 -4.95 -2.83 20.87
N ASP A 33 -6.28 -3.02 20.81
CA ASP A 33 -7.02 -4.11 21.42
C ASP A 33 -6.82 -5.46 20.73
N LEU A 34 -6.47 -5.43 19.44
CA LEU A 34 -6.04 -6.58 18.67
C LEU A 34 -4.56 -6.35 18.37
N SER A 35 -3.68 -7.19 18.93
CA SER A 35 -2.21 -7.09 18.88
C SER A 35 -1.67 -6.15 17.79
N PRO A 36 -0.91 -5.10 18.14
CA PRO A 36 -0.54 -4.05 17.21
C PRO A 36 0.04 -4.64 15.93
N ALA A 37 -0.60 -4.28 14.81
CA ALA A 37 -0.27 -4.79 13.51
C ALA A 37 0.53 -3.74 12.72
N ARG A 38 1.66 -4.15 12.15
CA ARG A 38 2.48 -3.33 11.25
C ARG A 38 2.33 -3.82 9.84
N LEU A 39 2.08 -2.90 8.92
CA LEU A 39 1.91 -3.20 7.51
C LEU A 39 2.93 -2.41 6.69
N THR A 40 3.71 -3.09 5.86
CA THR A 40 4.65 -2.45 4.95
C THR A 40 4.25 -2.74 3.51
N LEU A 41 4.09 -1.69 2.71
CA LEU A 41 3.85 -1.77 1.27
C LEU A 41 5.07 -1.26 0.52
N ARG A 42 5.68 -2.11 -0.31
CA ARG A 42 6.88 -1.79 -1.10
C ARG A 42 6.56 -1.51 -2.56
N THR A 43 7.43 -0.74 -3.22
CA THR A 43 7.33 -0.32 -4.63
C THR A 43 7.33 -1.49 -5.63
N ASP A 44 7.83 -2.66 -5.23
CA ASP A 44 7.87 -3.89 -6.05
C ASP A 44 6.53 -4.66 -6.09
N GLY A 45 5.48 -4.11 -5.48
CA GLY A 45 4.19 -4.78 -5.30
C GLY A 45 4.23 -5.90 -4.26
N GLY A 46 5.28 -5.97 -3.45
CA GLY A 46 5.36 -6.83 -2.29
C GLY A 46 5.10 -6.08 -0.99
N GLY A 47 4.74 -6.80 0.06
CA GLY A 47 4.56 -6.23 1.38
C GLY A 47 4.60 -7.29 2.48
N SER A 48 4.50 -6.84 3.72
CA SER A 48 4.38 -7.72 4.87
C SER A 48 3.42 -7.14 5.90
N LEU A 49 2.70 -8.05 6.57
CA LEU A 49 1.82 -7.76 7.69
C LEU A 49 2.41 -8.47 8.90
N THR A 50 2.77 -7.72 9.93
CA THR A 50 3.33 -8.24 11.17
C THR A 50 2.31 -8.07 12.28
N VAL A 51 1.88 -9.17 12.90
CA VAL A 51 0.98 -9.16 14.06
C VAL A 51 1.72 -9.76 15.25
N GLY A 52 2.01 -8.95 16.27
CA GLY A 52 2.87 -9.38 17.38
C GLY A 52 4.27 -9.78 16.91
N ALA A 53 4.60 -11.07 16.98
CA ALA A 53 5.89 -11.64 16.57
C ALA A 53 5.83 -12.40 15.22
N GLU A 54 4.65 -12.51 14.62
CA GLU A 54 4.47 -13.22 13.36
C GLU A 54 4.48 -12.22 12.20
N GLU A 55 5.30 -12.48 11.17
CA GLU A 55 5.33 -11.70 9.93
C GLU A 55 4.81 -12.55 8.77
N ALA A 56 3.73 -12.07 8.13
CA ALA A 56 3.09 -12.70 6.99
C ALA A 56 3.35 -11.85 5.72
N PRO A 57 4.19 -12.32 4.79
CA PRO A 57 4.44 -11.62 3.53
C PRO A 57 3.28 -11.83 2.53
N PHE A 58 3.03 -10.81 1.72
CA PHE A 58 2.00 -10.82 0.68
C PHE A 58 2.45 -10.07 -0.59
N ARG A 59 1.68 -10.23 -1.67
CA ARG A 59 1.72 -9.35 -2.84
C ARG A 59 0.56 -8.38 -2.78
N TRP A 60 0.71 -7.16 -3.28
CA TRP A 60 -0.37 -6.19 -3.30
C TRP A 60 -0.47 -5.47 -4.63
N GLU A 61 -1.66 -4.97 -4.90
CA GLU A 61 -1.93 -4.16 -6.08
C GLU A 61 -3.08 -3.18 -5.81
N VAL A 62 -3.13 -2.13 -6.63
CA VAL A 62 -4.25 -1.18 -6.65
C VAL A 62 -5.14 -1.55 -7.83
N ARG A 63 -6.40 -1.83 -7.54
CA ARG A 63 -7.48 -2.01 -8.51
C ARG A 63 -8.20 -0.67 -8.75
N GLU A 64 -9.20 -0.71 -9.62
CA GLU A 64 -10.03 0.44 -9.94
C GLU A 64 -10.62 1.09 -8.67
N GLU A 65 -10.74 2.42 -8.70
CA GLU A 65 -11.34 3.25 -7.64
C GLU A 65 -10.59 3.26 -6.29
N GLY A 66 -9.29 2.96 -6.29
CA GLY A 66 -8.46 2.99 -5.07
C GLY A 66 -8.68 1.80 -4.15
N ARG A 67 -9.24 0.71 -4.69
CA ARG A 67 -9.31 -0.59 -4.01
C ARG A 67 -7.91 -1.19 -3.95
N VAL A 68 -7.51 -1.63 -2.77
CA VAL A 68 -6.22 -2.27 -2.52
C VAL A 68 -6.49 -3.74 -2.25
N VAL A 69 -5.73 -4.61 -2.90
CA VAL A 69 -5.90 -6.06 -2.77
C VAL A 69 -4.58 -6.66 -2.34
N LEU A 70 -4.56 -7.38 -1.22
CA LEU A 70 -3.40 -8.11 -0.72
C LEU A 70 -3.60 -9.61 -0.94
N HIS A 71 -2.68 -10.22 -1.67
CA HIS A 71 -2.64 -11.65 -1.95
C HIS A 71 -1.69 -12.33 -0.97
N THR A 72 -2.27 -13.09 -0.04
CA THR A 72 -1.51 -13.87 0.94
C THR A 72 -0.87 -15.10 0.29
N ARG A 73 0.22 -15.60 0.88
CA ARG A 73 0.87 -16.83 0.40
C ARG A 73 -0.01 -18.07 0.49
N GLN A 74 -0.99 -18.09 1.38
CA GLN A 74 -1.92 -19.21 1.56
C GLN A 74 -3.08 -19.19 0.54
N GLY A 75 -3.05 -18.26 -0.42
CA GLY A 75 -4.08 -18.15 -1.46
C GLY A 75 -5.32 -17.37 -1.06
N GLY A 76 -5.34 -16.79 0.16
CA GLY A 76 -6.37 -15.85 0.59
C GLY A 76 -6.13 -14.44 0.05
N THR A 77 -7.19 -13.67 -0.05
CA THR A 77 -7.16 -12.28 -0.49
C THR A 77 -7.76 -11.37 0.57
N ILE A 78 -7.03 -10.31 0.94
CA ILE A 78 -7.47 -9.27 1.86
C ILE A 78 -7.80 -8.04 1.01
N SER A 79 -9.02 -7.55 1.09
CA SER A 79 -9.46 -6.36 0.35
C SER A 79 -9.44 -5.15 1.25
N GLY A 80 -9.13 -4.00 0.66
CA GLY A 80 -9.07 -2.75 1.37
C GLY A 80 -9.30 -1.54 0.48
N ARG A 81 -9.30 -0.37 1.10
CA ARG A 81 -9.50 0.91 0.43
C ARG A 81 -8.49 1.93 0.92
N GLN A 82 -7.85 2.60 -0.02
CA GLN A 82 -6.98 3.72 0.29
C GLN A 82 -7.83 4.94 0.68
N GLY A 83 -7.54 5.50 1.86
CA GLY A 83 -7.99 6.81 2.30
C GLY A 83 -6.83 7.82 2.32
N ARG A 84 -7.09 9.03 2.79
CA ARG A 84 -6.04 10.07 2.91
C ARG A 84 -5.07 9.75 4.05
N GLY A 85 -3.95 9.09 3.74
CA GLY A 85 -2.93 8.71 4.73
C GLY A 85 -3.32 7.53 5.62
N VAL A 86 -4.42 6.85 5.29
CA VAL A 86 -4.92 5.67 5.98
C VAL A 86 -5.24 4.58 4.96
N LEU A 87 -5.15 3.33 5.38
CA LEU A 87 -5.55 2.16 4.62
C LEU A 87 -6.51 1.34 5.47
N GLU A 88 -7.74 1.17 4.98
CA GLU A 88 -8.71 0.29 5.63
C GLU A 88 -8.62 -1.10 4.99
N LEU A 89 -8.40 -2.14 5.80
CA LEU A 89 -8.35 -3.52 5.36
C LEU A 89 -9.46 -4.33 6.04
N ASP A 90 -10.05 -5.28 5.31
CA ASP A 90 -10.97 -6.27 5.87
C ASP A 90 -10.20 -7.56 6.18
N LEU A 91 -9.80 -7.73 7.44
CA LEU A 91 -8.98 -8.85 7.88
C LEU A 91 -9.85 -10.07 8.25
N PRO A 92 -9.54 -11.27 7.73
CA PRO A 92 -10.25 -12.49 8.09
C PRO A 92 -10.24 -12.74 9.60
N GLY A 93 -11.42 -12.93 10.20
CA GLY A 93 -11.58 -13.22 11.64
C GLY A 93 -11.48 -12.00 12.57
N VAL A 94 -11.06 -10.84 12.07
CA VAL A 94 -10.95 -9.58 12.82
C VAL A 94 -12.00 -8.56 12.34
N GLY A 95 -12.26 -8.51 11.04
CA GLY A 95 -13.11 -7.53 10.39
C GLY A 95 -12.32 -6.30 9.93
N ARG A 96 -13.00 -5.16 9.81
CA ARG A 96 -12.39 -3.93 9.28
C ARG A 96 -11.42 -3.30 10.28
N GLU A 97 -10.19 -3.12 9.82
CA GLU A 97 -9.12 -2.47 10.57
C GLU A 97 -8.52 -1.31 9.78
N THR A 98 -8.18 -0.24 10.49
CA THR A 98 -7.61 0.98 9.91
C THR A 98 -6.13 1.05 10.25
N PHE A 99 -5.31 1.15 9.22
CA PHE A 99 -3.87 1.31 9.28
C PHE A 99 -3.51 2.75 8.93
N ARG A 100 -2.80 3.43 9.82
CA ARG A 100 -2.33 4.81 9.59
C ARG A 100 -0.89 4.80 9.12
N LYS A 101 -0.58 5.58 8.09
CA LYS A 101 0.78 5.68 7.57
C LYS A 101 1.69 6.30 8.63
N THR A 102 2.75 5.59 9.00
CA THR A 102 3.76 6.10 9.91
C THR A 102 4.66 7.03 9.11
N THR A 103 4.47 8.34 9.29
CA THR A 103 5.33 9.33 8.65
C THR A 103 6.66 9.29 9.40
N LYS A 104 7.72 8.78 8.75
CA LYS A 104 9.08 8.84 9.27
C LYS A 104 9.83 10.00 8.63
#